data_AF-A0A7R9CJM7-F1
#
_entry.id   AF-A0A7R9CJM7-F1
#
_cell.length_a   1.000
_cell.length_b   1.000
_cell.length_c   1.000
_cell.angle_alpha   90.00
_cell.angle_beta   90.00
_cell.angle_gamma   90.00
#
_symmetry.space_group_name_H-M   'P 1'
#
loop_
_entity.id
_entity.type
_entity.pdbx_description
1 polymer ?
#
loop_
_entity_poly.entity_id
_entity_poly.type
_entity_poly.pdbx_seq_one_letter_code
_entity_poly.pdbx_strand_id
1 'polypeptide(L)'
;MMEEEETAHVETYWCDQLSTQLCRLCANSDYCMLPIFEGDGVEQEIEMKIHKYLPIEVSKKDAVAIHICYSCSSTLNAWHLLYQNALVADEKLKKMVSRICKKQGGESESTSDTTEPRKQTKDEPETITDGKDILSSGSRYD
;
A
#
# COMPACT_ATOMS: atom_id res chain seq x y z
N MET A 1 -16.08 17.93 54.15
CA MET A 1 -14.92 18.32 53.31
C MET A 1 -14.06 17.10 52.97
N MET A 2 -14.65 16.15 52.24
CA MET A 2 -13.97 15.03 51.55
C MET A 2 -14.87 14.57 50.38
N GLU A 3 -15.47 15.53 49.66
CA GLU A 3 -16.59 15.29 48.71
C GLU A 3 -16.41 16.07 47.39
N GLU A 4 -15.24 16.67 47.16
CA GLU A 4 -14.96 17.56 46.01
C GLU A 4 -13.93 16.99 45.01
N GLU A 5 -13.29 15.85 45.29
CA GLU A 5 -12.29 15.23 44.40
C GLU A 5 -12.89 14.18 43.45
N GLU A 6 -14.07 13.63 43.74
CA GLU A 6 -14.62 12.47 43.00
C GLU A 6 -15.20 12.83 41.62
N THR A 7 -15.69 14.07 41.44
CA THR A 7 -16.33 14.52 40.19
C THR A 7 -15.34 14.61 39.02
N ALA A 8 -14.16 15.18 39.26
CA ALA A 8 -13.12 15.36 38.23
C ALA A 8 -12.57 14.03 37.68
N HIS A 9 -12.61 12.96 38.47
CA HIS A 9 -12.15 11.63 38.05
C HIS A 9 -13.20 10.88 37.19
N VAL A 10 -14.47 11.30 37.25
CA VAL A 10 -15.53 10.72 36.39
C VAL A 10 -15.47 11.34 34.99
N GLU A 11 -15.35 12.67 34.87
CA GLU A 11 -15.38 13.38 33.58
C GLU A 11 -14.24 12.98 32.64
N THR A 12 -13.05 12.68 33.16
CA THR A 12 -11.89 12.25 32.36
C THR A 12 -12.12 10.88 31.71
N TYR A 13 -12.65 9.90 32.45
CA TYR A 13 -12.88 8.54 31.96
C TYR A 13 -13.86 8.48 30.77
N TRP A 14 -14.91 9.30 30.77
CA TRP A 14 -15.84 9.37 29.63
C TRP A 14 -15.20 9.97 28.37
N CYS A 15 -14.20 10.84 28.52
CA CYS A 15 -13.53 11.48 27.40
C CYS A 15 -12.63 10.49 26.62
N ASP A 16 -11.81 9.71 27.33
CA ASP A 16 -10.93 8.70 26.72
C ASP A 16 -11.70 7.55 26.07
N GLN A 17 -12.85 7.16 26.65
CA GLN A 17 -13.67 6.10 26.08
C GLN A 17 -14.51 6.55 24.87
N LEU A 18 -14.71 7.86 24.66
CA LEU A 18 -15.27 8.38 23.39
C LEU A 18 -14.18 8.59 22.32
N SER A 19 -13.02 9.13 22.68
CA SER A 19 -11.95 9.50 21.73
C SER A 19 -11.37 8.30 20.95
N THR A 20 -11.48 7.10 21.54
CA THR A 20 -11.04 5.80 21.02
C THR A 20 -12.03 5.12 20.08
N GLN A 21 -13.34 5.37 20.23
CA GLN A 21 -14.39 4.67 19.47
C GLN A 21 -14.80 5.36 18.15
N LEU A 22 -14.45 6.65 17.95
CA LEU A 22 -14.88 7.43 16.78
C LEU A 22 -13.86 7.43 15.64
N CYS A 23 -14.31 7.13 14.42
CA CYS A 23 -13.46 7.10 13.23
C CYS A 23 -13.13 8.50 12.68
N ARG A 24 -11.84 8.80 12.52
CA ARG A 24 -11.35 10.10 12.03
C ARG A 24 -11.86 10.52 10.65
N LEU A 25 -12.21 9.56 9.78
CA LEU A 25 -12.63 9.86 8.41
C LEU A 25 -14.15 9.98 8.21
N CYS A 26 -14.96 9.39 9.08
CA CYS A 26 -16.42 9.36 8.92
C CYS A 26 -17.23 9.71 10.17
N ALA A 27 -16.56 9.98 11.31
CA ALA A 27 -17.15 10.29 12.61
C ALA A 27 -18.14 9.24 13.18
N ASN A 28 -18.29 8.08 12.54
CA ASN A 28 -19.06 6.96 13.07
C ASN A 28 -18.29 6.27 14.21
N SER A 29 -19.03 5.74 15.18
CA SER A 29 -18.52 4.81 16.20
C SER A 29 -18.42 3.39 15.64
N ASP A 30 -17.32 2.69 15.90
CA ASP A 30 -17.13 1.28 15.58
C ASP A 30 -16.44 0.56 16.75
N TYR A 31 -16.65 -0.75 16.88
CA TYR A 31 -15.92 -1.60 17.81
C TYR A 31 -14.57 -2.05 17.23
N CYS A 32 -14.43 -2.07 15.91
CA CYS A 32 -13.25 -2.53 15.18
C CYS A 32 -12.43 -1.34 14.65
N MET A 33 -11.66 -0.75 15.56
CA MET A 33 -10.91 0.50 15.35
C MET A 33 -9.41 0.27 15.25
N LEU A 34 -8.79 0.79 14.18
CA LEU A 34 -7.35 0.74 13.95
C LEU A 34 -6.70 2.06 14.42
N PRO A 35 -5.66 2.04 15.28
CA PRO A 35 -4.91 3.25 15.61
C PRO A 35 -4.16 3.78 14.39
N ILE A 36 -4.22 5.09 14.12
CA ILE A 36 -3.61 5.68 12.91
C ILE A 36 -2.08 5.68 12.99
N PHE A 37 -1.54 5.81 14.19
CA PHE A 37 -0.14 6.18 14.44
C PHE A 37 0.70 5.10 15.13
N GLU A 38 0.11 3.92 15.37
CA GLU A 38 0.70 2.77 16.07
C GLU A 38 0.19 1.46 15.43
N GLY A 39 0.86 0.33 15.68
CA GLY A 39 0.45 -1.00 15.20
C GLY A 39 0.10 -1.07 13.70
N ASP A 40 -0.98 -1.79 13.38
CA ASP A 40 -1.54 -1.98 12.04
C ASP A 40 -1.66 -0.71 11.20
N GLY A 41 -1.92 0.46 11.81
CA GLY A 41 -2.05 1.72 11.06
C GLY A 41 -0.72 2.27 10.56
N VAL A 42 0.39 1.95 11.24
CA VAL A 42 1.74 2.25 10.75
C VAL A 42 2.13 1.26 9.65
N GLU A 43 1.84 -0.04 9.85
CA GLU A 43 2.09 -1.07 8.83
C GLU A 43 1.30 -0.83 7.54
N GLN A 44 0.08 -0.28 7.67
CA GLN A 44 -0.76 0.13 6.54
C GLN A 44 -0.53 1.58 6.10
N GLU A 45 0.50 2.29 6.60
CA GLU A 45 0.85 3.67 6.21
C GLU A 45 -0.34 4.66 6.23
N ILE A 46 -1.25 4.53 7.19
CA ILE A 46 -2.55 5.24 7.19
C ILE A 46 -2.36 6.76 7.24
N GLU A 47 -1.47 7.26 8.10
CA GLU A 47 -1.13 8.69 8.19
C GLU A 47 -0.73 9.27 6.82
N MET A 48 0.25 8.66 6.15
CA MET A 48 0.69 9.09 4.81
C MET A 48 -0.48 9.04 3.81
N LYS A 49 -1.26 7.96 3.80
CA LYS A 49 -2.37 7.81 2.85
C LYS A 49 -3.47 8.85 3.08
N ILE A 50 -3.75 9.25 4.33
CA ILE A 50 -4.67 10.35 4.63
C ILE A 50 -4.12 11.66 4.04
N HIS A 51 -2.92 12.10 4.45
CA HIS A 51 -2.34 13.38 3.98
C HIS A 51 -2.16 13.45 2.45
N LYS A 52 -1.95 12.29 1.79
CA LYS A 52 -1.68 12.19 0.35
C LYS A 52 -2.95 12.24 -0.53
N TYR A 53 -4.11 11.85 0.00
CA TYR A 53 -5.33 11.66 -0.79
C TYR A 53 -6.53 12.47 -0.31
N LEU A 54 -6.53 12.94 0.94
CA LEU A 54 -7.64 13.66 1.54
C LEU A 54 -7.18 15.07 1.93
N PRO A 55 -8.04 16.11 1.79
CA PRO A 55 -7.70 17.49 2.14
C PRO A 55 -7.83 17.73 3.66
N ILE A 56 -7.25 16.85 4.47
CA ILE A 56 -7.28 16.91 5.93
C ILE A 56 -5.92 16.55 6.52
N GLU A 57 -5.59 17.17 7.65
CA GLU A 57 -4.44 16.80 8.46
C GLU A 57 -4.87 15.92 9.64
N VAL A 58 -3.96 15.04 10.05
CA VAL A 58 -4.05 14.20 11.25
C VAL A 58 -2.71 14.28 11.98
N SER A 59 -2.74 14.33 13.31
CA SER A 59 -1.55 14.40 14.16
C SER A 59 -1.68 13.53 15.41
N LYS A 60 -0.55 13.00 15.92
CA LYS A 60 -0.45 12.35 17.24
C LYS A 60 -0.85 13.28 18.42
N LYS A 61 -1.06 14.57 18.18
CA LYS A 61 -1.51 15.58 19.16
C LYS A 61 -3.01 15.87 19.11
N ASP A 62 -3.76 15.22 18.22
CA ASP A 62 -5.19 15.47 18.08
C ASP A 62 -5.98 14.87 19.25
N ALA A 63 -6.69 15.71 19.99
CA ALA A 63 -7.43 15.30 21.18
C ALA A 63 -8.66 14.40 20.90
N VAL A 64 -9.01 14.16 19.62
CA VAL A 64 -10.15 13.33 19.21
C VAL A 64 -9.82 12.50 17.97
N ALA A 65 -10.31 11.25 17.96
CA ALA A 65 -10.24 10.33 16.83
C ALA A 65 -8.82 10.17 16.25
N ILE A 66 -7.90 9.61 17.05
CA ILE A 66 -6.59 9.10 16.59
C ILE A 66 -6.70 7.69 15.95
N HIS A 67 -7.92 7.24 15.66
CA HIS A 67 -8.28 5.92 15.16
C HIS A 67 -9.14 6.01 13.89
N ILE A 68 -9.14 4.95 13.08
CA ILE A 68 -9.92 4.79 11.85
C ILE A 68 -10.67 3.44 11.88
N CYS A 69 -11.94 3.40 11.49
CA CYS A 69 -12.66 2.13 11.37
C CYS A 69 -12.20 1.33 10.14
N TYR A 70 -12.33 0.01 10.20
CA TYR A 70 -11.84 -0.89 9.15
C TYR A 70 -12.39 -0.56 7.74
N SER A 71 -13.66 -0.15 7.64
CA SER A 71 -14.29 0.25 6.37
C SER A 71 -13.58 1.44 5.71
N CYS A 72 -13.21 2.45 6.50
CA CYS A 72 -12.49 3.63 6.03
C CYS A 72 -11.03 3.29 5.66
N SER A 73 -10.34 2.44 6.44
CA SER A 73 -9.00 1.95 6.09
C SER A 73 -8.99 1.17 4.77
N SER A 74 -9.91 0.19 4.62
CA SER A 74 -10.06 -0.61 3.40
C SER A 74 -10.32 0.27 2.17
N THR A 75 -11.19 1.27 2.29
CA THR A 75 -11.48 2.24 1.22
C THR A 75 -10.25 3.08 0.85
N LEU A 76 -9.49 3.55 1.85
CA LEU A 76 -8.27 4.34 1.65
C LEU A 76 -7.16 3.51 0.99
N ASN A 77 -7.02 2.24 1.36
CA ASN A 77 -6.09 1.29 0.74
C ASN A 77 -6.48 0.99 -0.72
N ALA A 78 -7.77 0.78 -1.01
CA ALA A 78 -8.27 0.60 -2.37
C ALA A 78 -8.02 1.84 -3.26
N TRP A 79 -8.22 3.04 -2.71
CA TRP A 79 -7.93 4.31 -3.40
C TRP A 79 -6.43 4.48 -3.70
N HIS A 80 -5.55 4.16 -2.75
CA HIS A 80 -4.09 4.19 -2.94
C HIS A 80 -3.65 3.27 -4.10
N LEU A 81 -4.15 2.03 -4.13
CA LEU A 81 -3.87 1.06 -5.18
C LEU A 81 -4.42 1.51 -6.54
N LEU A 82 -5.65 2.06 -6.58
CA LEU A 82 -6.25 2.61 -7.80
C LEU A 82 -5.41 3.77 -8.36
N TYR A 83 -4.96 4.69 -7.49
CA TYR A 83 -4.11 5.82 -7.85
C TYR A 83 -2.76 5.37 -8.45
N GLN A 84 -2.08 4.41 -7.81
CA GLN A 84 -0.82 3.85 -8.33
C GLN A 84 -1.02 3.17 -9.69
N ASN A 85 -2.07 2.35 -9.82
CA ASN A 85 -2.40 1.67 -11.07
C ASN A 85 -2.75 2.65 -12.20
N ALA A 86 -3.45 3.75 -11.90
CA ALA A 86 -3.79 4.78 -12.87
C ALA A 86 -2.54 5.48 -13.43
N LEU A 87 -1.57 5.85 -12.59
CA LEU A 87 -0.29 6.43 -13.04
C LEU A 87 0.49 5.45 -13.94
N VAL A 88 0.61 4.20 -13.52
CA VAL A 88 1.30 3.15 -14.28
C VAL A 88 0.59 2.84 -15.61
N ALA A 89 -0.75 2.93 -15.65
CA ALA A 89 -1.54 2.76 -16.86
C ALA A 89 -1.37 3.95 -17.83
N ASP A 90 -1.46 5.18 -17.33
CA ASP A 90 -1.24 6.41 -18.12
C ASP A 90 0.14 6.44 -18.77
N GLU A 91 1.20 6.10 -18.03
CA GLU A 91 2.54 5.92 -18.59
C GLU A 91 2.58 4.89 -19.72
N LYS A 92 1.97 3.71 -19.52
CA LYS A 92 1.92 2.64 -20.53
C LYS A 92 1.17 3.10 -21.77
N LEU A 93 0.04 3.80 -21.62
CA LEU A 93 -0.75 4.35 -22.72
C LEU A 93 0.02 5.42 -23.49
N LYS A 94 0.67 6.38 -22.82
CA LYS A 94 1.55 7.38 -23.46
C LYS A 94 2.71 6.74 -24.23
N LYS A 95 3.32 5.68 -23.66
CA LYS A 95 4.36 4.87 -24.32
C LYS A 95 3.81 4.10 -25.55
N MET A 96 2.55 3.66 -25.54
CA MET A 96 1.91 3.04 -26.70
C MET A 96 1.57 4.07 -27.80
N VAL A 97 0.93 5.19 -27.45
CA VAL A 97 0.57 6.26 -28.41
C VAL A 97 1.81 6.78 -29.14
N SER A 98 2.90 7.06 -28.42
CA SER A 98 4.15 7.51 -29.04
C SER A 98 4.80 6.49 -30.00
N ARG A 99 4.54 5.19 -29.83
CA ARG A 99 4.96 4.14 -30.78
C ARG A 99 4.05 4.03 -32.00
N ILE A 100 2.76 4.34 -31.86
CA ILE A 100 1.78 4.35 -32.95
C ILE A 100 2.04 5.56 -33.86
N CYS A 101 2.13 6.77 -33.31
CA CYS A 101 2.36 7.99 -34.09
C CYS A 101 3.68 7.94 -34.89
N LYS A 102 4.75 7.37 -34.32
CA LYS A 102 6.05 7.18 -35.00
C LYS A 102 5.99 6.25 -36.23
N LYS A 103 4.96 5.41 -36.35
CA LYS A 103 4.77 4.52 -37.53
C LYS A 103 3.97 5.17 -38.66
N GLN A 104 3.43 6.37 -38.47
CA GLN A 104 2.57 7.06 -39.44
C GLN A 104 3.28 8.24 -40.14
N GLY A 105 4.61 8.30 -40.09
CA GLY A 105 5.38 9.46 -40.56
C GLY A 105 6.78 9.12 -41.09
N GLY A 106 6.95 8.03 -41.83
CA GLY A 106 8.25 7.68 -42.41
C GLY A 106 8.23 6.49 -43.36
N GLU A 107 8.01 6.76 -44.65
CA GLU A 107 8.73 6.03 -45.70
C GLU A 107 10.05 6.77 -45.97
N SER A 108 11.17 6.13 -45.62
CA SER A 108 12.48 6.47 -46.18
C SER A 108 13.39 5.26 -45.99
N GLU A 109 13.35 4.34 -46.95
CA GLU A 109 14.22 3.17 -46.97
C GLU A 109 15.67 3.60 -47.27
N SER A 110 16.61 3.07 -46.50
CA SER A 110 18.05 3.19 -46.78
C SER A 110 18.73 1.87 -46.42
N THR A 111 18.53 0.87 -47.29
CA THR A 111 19.14 -0.45 -47.22
C THR A 111 20.50 -0.46 -47.92
N SER A 112 21.56 -0.83 -47.18
CA SER A 112 22.81 -1.35 -47.74
C SER A 112 23.44 -2.34 -46.76
N ASP A 113 23.76 -3.52 -47.27
CA ASP A 113 24.14 -4.72 -46.51
C ASP A 113 25.67 -4.98 -46.58
N THR A 114 26.18 -5.96 -45.81
CA THR A 114 27.33 -6.88 -46.07
C THR A 114 28.13 -7.24 -44.79
N THR A 115 27.67 -8.29 -44.10
CA THR A 115 28.41 -9.48 -43.56
C THR A 115 29.85 -9.42 -42.98
N GLU A 116 29.97 -9.90 -41.72
CA GLU A 116 30.95 -10.80 -41.01
C GLU A 116 32.35 -11.18 -41.62
N PRO A 117 33.40 -11.58 -40.80
CA PRO A 117 33.33 -12.77 -39.92
C PRO A 117 34.20 -12.91 -38.63
N ARG A 118 33.57 -13.53 -37.61
CA ARG A 118 33.98 -14.66 -36.73
C ARG A 118 35.39 -14.82 -36.12
N LYS A 119 35.41 -15.06 -34.81
CA LYS A 119 36.28 -16.07 -34.13
C LYS A 119 35.61 -16.62 -32.86
N GLN A 120 36.13 -17.69 -32.25
CA GLN A 120 35.38 -18.49 -31.26
C GLN A 120 36.23 -19.20 -30.18
N THR A 121 35.86 -19.02 -28.91
CA THR A 121 36.11 -19.90 -27.74
C THR A 121 34.80 -19.90 -26.92
N LYS A 122 34.16 -21.02 -26.56
CA LYS A 122 34.63 -22.16 -25.72
C LYS A 122 35.03 -21.68 -24.31
N ASP A 123 34.52 -22.20 -23.21
CA ASP A 123 34.34 -23.63 -22.87
C ASP A 123 33.03 -23.94 -22.13
N GLU A 124 32.76 -25.23 -21.95
CA GLU A 124 31.71 -25.84 -21.11
C GLU A 124 32.32 -27.04 -20.37
N PRO A 125 31.80 -27.45 -19.20
CA PRO A 125 30.98 -28.68 -19.25
C PRO A 125 29.83 -28.77 -18.22
N GLU A 126 28.76 -29.48 -18.61
CA GLU A 126 28.19 -30.68 -17.95
C GLU A 126 28.89 -31.18 -16.64
N THR A 127 28.24 -31.78 -15.63
CA THR A 127 26.89 -32.41 -15.50
C THR A 127 26.55 -32.72 -14.02
N ILE A 128 25.31 -33.18 -13.75
CA ILE A 128 24.93 -34.22 -12.72
C ILE A 128 25.22 -33.90 -11.21
N THR A 129 24.27 -33.99 -10.27
CA THR A 129 22.80 -34.21 -10.29
C THR A 129 22.16 -33.27 -9.22
N ASP A 130 21.29 -33.56 -8.23
CA ASP A 130 20.53 -34.75 -7.77
C ASP A 130 19.32 -34.36 -6.90
N GLY A 131 18.44 -35.30 -6.61
CA GLY A 131 17.18 -35.09 -5.90
C GLY A 131 17.01 -35.92 -4.63
N LYS A 132 16.25 -35.41 -3.65
CA LYS A 132 15.72 -36.23 -2.56
C LYS A 132 14.46 -35.65 -1.92
N ASP A 133 13.43 -36.48 -1.85
CA ASP A 133 12.15 -36.20 -1.20
C ASP A 133 12.28 -36.21 0.34
N ILE A 134 11.51 -35.34 1.01
CA ILE A 134 11.06 -35.56 2.39
C ILE A 134 9.57 -35.22 2.48
N LEU A 135 8.81 -36.12 3.11
CA LEU A 135 7.36 -36.04 3.34
C LEU A 135 7.03 -35.57 4.76
N SER A 136 5.79 -35.10 4.95
CA SER A 136 5.16 -34.76 6.25
C SER A 136 5.69 -33.48 6.92
N SER A 137 4.91 -32.74 7.70
CA SER A 137 3.51 -32.89 8.18
C SER A 137 2.75 -31.55 8.02
N GLY A 138 1.43 -31.42 8.20
CA GLY A 138 0.45 -32.37 8.75
C GLY A 138 -0.03 -31.97 10.14
N SER A 139 -0.67 -30.80 10.26
CA SER A 139 -1.42 -30.40 11.46
C SER A 139 -2.88 -30.15 11.09
N ARG A 140 -3.77 -30.81 11.84
CA ARG A 140 -5.21 -30.52 11.92
C ARG A 140 -5.39 -29.72 13.22
N TYR A 141 -6.33 -28.78 13.23
CA TYR A 141 -6.80 -28.12 14.45
C TYR A 141 -8.29 -28.41 14.61
N ASP A 142 -8.70 -28.68 15.84
CA ASP A 142 -10.08 -29.02 16.25
C ASP A 142 -10.96 -27.78 16.46
#